data_AF-A0AAJ2L9P1-F1
#
_entry.id   AF-A0AAJ2L9P1-F1
#
_cell.length_a   1.000
_cell.length_b   1.000
_cell.length_c   1.000
_cell.angle_alpha   90.00
_cell.angle_beta   90.00
_cell.angle_gamma   90.00
#
_symmetry.space_group_name_H-M   'P 1'
#
loop_
_entity.id
_entity.type
_entity.pdbx_description
1 polymer ?
#
loop_
_entity_poly.entity_id
_entity_poly.type
_entity_poly.pdbx_seq_one_letter_code
_entity_poly.pdbx_strand_id
1 'polypeptide(L)'
;MPLKTLFTANIVMWLICMIFPIQSSIVLLGIGMFVYLCLIPVVEATEQTILQKVIPHERQGRVFGFAQSIEQAASPITAFMIGPIAKFIFIPFMTTGAGVRLIGSWFGTGTARGLALLFIVTGIVGLIVTLLAMQSAAYRKLSLVYRKPAPEYDTDDVPVSEEA
;
A
#
# COMPACT_ATOMS: atom_id res chain seq x y z
N MET A 1 12.21 2.10 -12.67
CA MET A 1 10.85 2.49 -13.11
C MET A 1 10.01 2.70 -11.86
N PRO A 2 9.39 3.89 -11.67
CA PRO A 2 8.58 4.21 -10.48
C PRO A 2 7.57 3.10 -10.13
N LEU A 3 6.96 2.50 -11.15
CA LEU A 3 6.01 1.40 -10.99
C LEU A 3 6.59 0.17 -10.26
N LYS A 4 7.82 -0.24 -10.59
CA LYS A 4 8.47 -1.37 -9.89
C LYS A 4 8.79 -1.04 -8.44
N THR A 5 9.22 0.21 -8.17
CA THR A 5 9.50 0.70 -6.82
C THR A 5 8.24 0.67 -5.96
N LEU A 6 7.11 1.14 -6.48
CA LEU A 6 5.82 1.15 -5.76
C LEU A 6 5.38 -0.25 -5.35
N PHE A 7 5.36 -1.21 -6.30
CA PHE A 7 4.94 -2.57 -5.99
C PHE A 7 5.91 -3.29 -5.05
N THR A 8 7.22 -3.09 -5.21
CA THR A 8 8.23 -3.69 -4.32
C THR A 8 8.09 -3.13 -2.90
N ALA A 9 7.93 -1.83 -2.74
CA ALA A 9 7.71 -1.19 -1.44
C ALA A 9 6.42 -1.69 -0.77
N ASN A 10 5.32 -1.80 -1.52
CA ASN A 10 4.06 -2.36 -1.01
C ASN A 10 4.21 -3.81 -0.55
N ILE A 11 4.87 -4.67 -1.35
CA ILE A 11 5.13 -6.06 -0.95
C ILE A 11 5.93 -6.11 0.35
N VAL A 12 6.98 -5.29 0.48
CA VAL A 12 7.79 -5.21 1.70
C VAL A 12 6.95 -4.75 2.89
N MET A 13 6.09 -3.73 2.73
CA MET A 13 5.19 -3.27 3.80
C MET A 13 4.22 -4.36 4.25
N TRP A 14 3.61 -5.12 3.32
CA TRP A 14 2.73 -6.23 3.66
C TRP A 14 3.48 -7.37 4.36
N LEU A 15 4.70 -7.68 3.93
CA LEU A 15 5.55 -8.67 4.60
C LEU A 15 5.87 -8.24 6.03
N ILE A 16 6.24 -6.98 6.25
CA ILE A 16 6.50 -6.45 7.59
C ILE A 16 5.23 -6.57 8.45
N CYS A 17 4.07 -6.18 7.90
CA CYS A 17 2.77 -6.26 8.57
C CYS A 17 2.42 -7.70 9.00
N MET A 18 2.85 -8.70 8.24
CA MET A 18 2.70 -10.11 8.61
C MET A 18 3.75 -10.60 9.61
N ILE A 19 4.99 -10.09 9.56
CA ILE A 19 6.12 -10.64 10.35
C ILE A 19 6.13 -10.10 11.78
N PHE A 20 5.96 -8.79 11.98
CA PHE A 20 6.08 -8.20 13.31
C PHE A 20 5.08 -8.72 14.35
N PRO A 21 3.83 -9.10 14.01
CA PRO A 21 2.85 -9.58 14.99
C PRO A 21 3.03 -11.07 15.37
N ILE A 22 3.85 -11.84 14.64
CA ILE A 22 3.99 -13.29 14.82
C ILE A 22 4.45 -13.61 16.25
N GLN A 23 5.44 -12.87 16.75
CA GLN A 23 5.94 -13.04 18.11
C GLN A 23 5.61 -11.82 18.97
N SER A 24 5.28 -12.07 20.24
CA SER A 24 5.10 -10.99 21.23
C SER A 24 6.47 -10.54 21.71
N SER A 25 7.18 -9.83 20.84
CA SER A 25 8.46 -9.19 21.12
C SER A 25 8.34 -7.71 20.85
N ILE A 26 8.59 -6.90 21.87
CA ILE A 26 8.57 -5.43 21.76
C ILE A 26 9.62 -4.97 20.75
N VAL A 27 10.77 -5.66 20.66
CA VAL A 27 11.84 -5.34 19.72
C VAL A 27 11.38 -5.57 18.28
N LEU A 28 10.73 -6.70 18.01
CA LEU A 28 10.25 -7.02 16.67
C LEU A 28 9.15 -6.05 16.23
N LEU A 29 8.24 -5.70 17.13
CA LEU A 29 7.20 -4.70 16.91
C LEU A 29 7.83 -3.32 16.64
N GLY A 30 8.81 -2.89 17.45
CA GLY A 30 9.46 -1.59 17.31
C GLY A 30 10.20 -1.45 15.98
N ILE A 31 11.03 -2.45 15.62
CA ILE A 31 11.77 -2.45 14.35
C ILE A 31 10.79 -2.54 13.18
N GLY A 32 9.78 -3.42 13.24
CA GLY A 32 8.78 -3.56 12.19
C GLY A 32 8.03 -2.26 11.94
N MET A 33 7.55 -1.60 13.00
CA MET A 33 6.88 -0.31 12.91
C MET A 33 7.80 0.79 12.36
N PHE A 34 9.06 0.84 12.79
CA PHE A 34 10.02 1.82 12.30
C PHE A 34 10.22 1.68 10.79
N VAL A 35 10.50 0.47 10.29
CA VAL A 35 10.69 0.22 8.86
C VAL A 35 9.41 0.51 8.09
N TYR A 36 8.24 0.13 8.62
CA TYR A 36 6.95 0.43 8.02
C TYR A 36 6.73 1.94 7.85
N LEU A 37 7.01 2.73 8.89
CA LEU A 37 6.90 4.19 8.86
C LEU A 37 7.88 4.84 7.87
N CYS A 38 9.09 4.29 7.71
CA CYS A 38 10.03 4.77 6.70
C CYS A 38 9.58 4.47 5.26
N LEU A 39 8.79 3.42 5.05
CA LEU A 39 8.31 3.02 3.72
C LEU A 39 7.08 3.80 3.26
N ILE A 40 6.24 4.31 4.18
CA ILE A 40 5.04 5.09 3.84
C ILE A 40 5.37 6.26 2.89
N PRO A 41 6.32 7.16 3.19
CA PRO A 41 6.62 8.29 2.31
C PRO A 41 7.14 7.85 0.94
N VAL A 42 7.85 6.71 0.88
CA VAL A 42 8.35 6.15 -0.39
C VAL A 42 7.20 5.70 -1.28
N VAL A 43 6.21 5.02 -0.71
CA VAL A 43 5.01 4.60 -1.45
C VAL A 43 4.21 5.81 -1.91
N GLU A 44 3.90 6.74 -1.01
CA GLU A 44 3.13 7.95 -1.32
C GLU A 44 3.80 8.82 -2.40
N ALA A 45 5.11 9.07 -2.29
CA ALA A 45 5.83 9.85 -3.28
C ALA A 45 5.88 9.15 -4.65
N THR A 46 6.01 7.83 -4.65
CA THR A 46 6.02 7.05 -5.89
C THR A 46 4.64 7.04 -6.54
N GLU A 47 3.57 6.90 -5.74
CA GLU A 47 2.18 6.96 -6.19
C GLU A 47 1.85 8.32 -6.82
N GLN A 48 2.18 9.41 -6.12
CA GLN A 48 2.01 10.76 -6.64
C GLN A 48 2.79 10.96 -7.96
N THR A 49 4.04 10.51 -8.03
CA THR A 49 4.86 10.58 -9.25
C THR A 49 4.24 9.81 -10.41
N ILE A 50 3.64 8.64 -10.13
CA ILE A 50 2.97 7.83 -11.16
C ILE A 50 1.71 8.53 -11.66
N LEU A 51 0.86 9.01 -10.76
CA LEU A 51 -0.36 9.74 -11.12
C LEU A 51 -0.02 10.99 -11.96
N GLN A 52 0.97 11.77 -11.54
CA GLN A 52 1.40 12.98 -12.26
C GLN A 52 1.91 12.66 -13.69
N LYS A 53 2.66 11.57 -13.87
CA LYS A 53 3.22 11.19 -15.19
C LYS A 53 2.18 10.61 -16.15
N VAL A 54 1.09 10.03 -15.64
CA VAL A 54 0.11 9.30 -16.45
C VAL A 54 -1.08 10.17 -16.83
N ILE A 55 -1.38 11.21 -16.06
CA ILE A 55 -2.57 12.05 -16.25
C ILE A 55 -2.17 13.35 -16.98
N PRO A 56 -2.76 13.65 -18.15
CA PRO A 56 -2.55 14.90 -18.88
C PRO A 56 -2.90 16.13 -18.03
N HIS A 57 -2.13 17.21 -18.18
CA HIS A 57 -2.26 18.41 -17.36
C HIS A 57 -3.69 18.97 -17.31
N GLU A 58 -4.46 18.94 -18.40
CA GLU A 58 -5.83 19.48 -18.43
C GLU A 58 -6.81 18.72 -17.52
N ARG A 59 -6.51 17.47 -17.13
CA ARG A 59 -7.40 16.62 -16.32
C ARG A 59 -6.88 16.32 -14.92
N GLN A 60 -5.68 16.78 -14.57
CA GLN A 60 -5.04 16.49 -13.28
C GLN A 60 -5.91 16.91 -12.10
N GLY A 61 -6.41 18.15 -12.07
CA GLY A 61 -7.20 18.65 -10.94
C GLY A 61 -8.45 17.79 -10.61
N ARG A 62 -9.14 17.28 -11.64
CA ARG A 62 -10.34 16.43 -11.46
C ARG A 62 -9.98 15.02 -10.98
N VAL A 63 -8.93 14.43 -11.54
CA VAL A 63 -8.54 13.06 -11.20
C VAL A 63 -7.89 13.01 -9.81
N PHE A 64 -7.01 13.96 -9.49
CA PHE A 64 -6.41 14.08 -8.16
C PHE A 64 -7.47 14.36 -7.09
N GLY A 65 -8.42 15.26 -7.34
CA GLY A 65 -9.51 15.54 -6.39
C GLY A 65 -10.39 14.30 -6.12
N PHE A 66 -10.65 13.48 -7.15
CA PHE A 66 -11.41 12.24 -6.98
C PHE A 66 -10.63 11.16 -6.23
N ALA A 67 -9.36 10.95 -6.58
CA ALA A 67 -8.48 10.01 -5.88
C ALA A 67 -8.36 10.35 -4.39
N GLN A 68 -8.08 11.63 -4.08
CA GLN A 68 -8.02 12.12 -2.71
C GLN A 68 -9.35 11.92 -1.96
N SER A 69 -10.48 12.15 -2.64
CA SER A 69 -11.80 11.96 -2.01
C SER A 69 -12.04 10.50 -1.63
N ILE A 70 -11.60 9.55 -2.47
CA ILE A 70 -11.69 8.11 -2.18
C ILE A 70 -10.79 7.76 -0.99
N GLU A 71 -9.54 8.21 -1.01
CA GLU A 71 -8.58 7.94 0.07
C GLU A 71 -9.08 8.47 1.42
N GLN A 72 -9.56 9.70 1.44
CA GLN A 72 -10.10 10.33 2.65
C GLN A 72 -11.38 9.67 3.14
N ALA A 73 -12.17 9.06 2.25
CA ALA A 73 -13.34 8.27 2.63
C ALA A 73 -12.96 6.89 3.20
N ALA A 74 -11.85 6.29 2.76
CA ALA A 74 -11.40 4.98 3.23
C ALA A 74 -10.99 4.99 4.70
N SER A 75 -10.38 6.07 5.19
CA SER A 75 -9.94 6.21 6.58
C SER A 75 -11.07 6.05 7.63
N PRO A 76 -12.16 6.84 7.60
CA PRO A 76 -13.25 6.70 8.57
C PRO A 76 -13.99 5.37 8.44
N ILE A 77 -14.14 4.84 7.23
CA ILE A 77 -14.74 3.51 7.01
C ILE A 77 -13.89 2.44 7.71
N THR A 78 -12.57 2.47 7.50
CA THR A 78 -11.65 1.51 8.11
C THR A 78 -11.63 1.64 9.63
N ALA A 79 -11.54 2.87 10.14
CA ALA A 79 -11.53 3.13 11.59
C ALA A 79 -12.81 2.64 12.27
N PHE A 80 -13.97 2.82 11.63
CA PHE A 80 -15.24 2.33 12.14
C PHE A 80 -15.37 0.81 12.08
N MET A 81 -14.92 0.18 11.00
CA MET A 81 -15.05 -1.26 10.80
C MET A 81 -14.04 -2.09 11.60
N ILE A 82 -12.82 -1.59 11.80
CA ILE A 82 -11.74 -2.39 12.39
C ILE A 82 -12.02 -2.78 13.86
N GLY A 83 -12.68 -1.90 14.62
CA GLY A 83 -13.04 -2.15 16.02
C GLY A 83 -13.99 -3.34 16.19
N PRO A 84 -15.18 -3.33 15.56
CA PRO A 84 -16.11 -4.46 15.55
C PRO A 84 -15.49 -5.74 14.99
N ILE A 85 -14.74 -5.66 13.87
CA ILE A 85 -14.07 -6.82 13.28
C ILE A 85 -13.09 -7.45 14.29
N ALA A 86 -12.26 -6.63 14.95
CA ALA A 86 -11.35 -7.10 15.98
C ALA A 86 -12.12 -7.74 17.17
N LYS A 87 -13.12 -7.04 17.70
CA LYS A 87 -13.85 -7.43 18.92
C LYS A 87 -14.72 -8.66 18.75
N PHE A 88 -15.44 -8.78 17.62
CA PHE A 88 -16.43 -9.83 17.42
C PHE A 88 -15.92 -11.03 16.63
N ILE A 89 -14.82 -10.87 15.87
CA ILE A 89 -14.27 -11.96 15.03
C ILE A 89 -12.93 -12.42 15.60
N PHE A 90 -11.92 -11.55 15.59
CA PHE A 90 -10.53 -11.99 15.83
C PHE A 90 -10.21 -12.27 17.30
N ILE A 91 -10.67 -11.42 18.22
CA ILE A 91 -10.47 -11.62 19.67
C ILE A 91 -11.12 -12.94 20.14
N PRO A 92 -12.43 -13.19 19.92
CA PRO A 92 -13.06 -14.43 20.36
C PRO A 92 -12.45 -15.67 19.69
N PHE A 93 -12.02 -15.55 18.42
CA PHE A 93 -11.35 -16.65 17.72
C PHE A 93 -10.06 -17.12 18.41
N MET A 94 -9.32 -16.19 19.03
CA MET A 94 -8.03 -16.45 19.71
C MET A 94 -8.13 -16.57 21.24
N THR A 95 -9.31 -16.37 21.84
CA THR A 95 -9.54 -16.54 23.29
C THR A 95 -10.31 -17.81 23.62
N THR A 96 -11.42 -18.08 22.92
CA THR A 96 -12.32 -19.20 23.22
C THR A 96 -12.66 -20.05 21.98
N GLY A 97 -12.38 -19.53 20.78
CA GLY A 97 -12.72 -20.16 19.51
C GLY A 97 -11.75 -21.24 19.02
N ALA A 98 -11.92 -21.62 17.75
CA ALA A 98 -11.12 -22.66 17.10
C ALA A 98 -9.63 -22.29 16.96
N GLY A 99 -9.29 -21.00 16.90
CA GLY A 99 -7.90 -20.53 16.78
C GLY A 99 -7.02 -20.99 17.93
N VAL A 100 -7.56 -21.06 19.15
CA VAL A 100 -6.85 -21.59 20.32
C VAL A 100 -6.39 -23.03 20.11
N ARG A 101 -7.25 -23.88 19.53
CA ARG A 101 -6.94 -25.30 19.30
C ARG A 101 -6.06 -25.52 18.06
N LEU A 102 -6.24 -24.72 17.01
CA LEU A 102 -5.54 -24.90 15.73
C LEU A 102 -4.13 -24.31 15.74
N ILE A 103 -3.98 -23.09 16.26
CA ILE A 103 -2.72 -22.32 16.18
C ILE A 103 -2.25 -21.80 17.54
N GLY A 104 -3.06 -21.91 18.59
CA GLY A 104 -2.76 -21.35 19.91
C GLY A 104 -1.51 -21.94 20.59
N SER A 105 -1.10 -23.16 20.25
CA SER A 105 0.08 -23.81 20.84
C SER A 105 1.40 -23.10 20.50
N TRP A 106 1.53 -22.54 19.31
CA TRP A 106 2.75 -21.86 18.84
C TRP A 106 2.57 -20.34 18.69
N PHE A 107 1.37 -19.89 18.31
CA PHE A 107 1.05 -18.47 18.11
C PHE A 107 0.66 -17.76 19.42
N GLY A 108 0.24 -18.52 20.43
CA GLY A 108 -0.29 -18.01 21.68
C GLY A 108 -1.79 -17.70 21.62
N THR A 109 -2.36 -17.35 22.77
CA THR A 109 -3.79 -17.08 22.95
C THR A 109 -4.02 -15.73 23.61
N GLY A 110 -5.25 -15.22 23.55
CA GLY A 110 -5.64 -13.97 24.19
C GLY A 110 -5.90 -12.81 23.25
N THR A 111 -6.33 -11.68 23.83
CA THR A 111 -6.77 -10.48 23.11
C THR A 111 -5.68 -9.90 22.20
N ALA A 112 -4.45 -9.78 22.71
CA ALA A 112 -3.32 -9.27 21.92
C ALA A 112 -3.02 -10.16 20.70
N ARG A 113 -3.24 -11.48 20.81
CA ARG A 113 -3.05 -12.43 19.71
C ARG A 113 -4.18 -12.39 18.70
N GLY A 114 -5.41 -12.08 19.12
CA GLY A 114 -6.49 -11.73 18.20
C GLY A 114 -6.12 -10.54 17.31
N LEU A 115 -5.58 -9.48 17.89
CA LEU A 115 -5.11 -8.32 17.12
C LEU A 115 -3.92 -8.65 16.21
N ALA A 116 -2.96 -9.44 16.70
CA ALA A 116 -1.85 -9.89 15.88
C ALA A 116 -2.32 -10.69 14.65
N LEU A 117 -3.29 -11.58 14.82
CA LEU A 117 -3.89 -12.35 13.72
C LEU A 117 -4.61 -11.44 12.72
N LEU A 118 -5.29 -10.40 13.19
CA LEU A 118 -5.93 -9.40 12.33
C LEU A 118 -4.89 -8.69 11.44
N PHE A 119 -3.74 -8.27 11.99
CA PHE A 119 -2.65 -7.69 11.19
C PHE A 119 -2.13 -8.67 10.14
N ILE A 120 -1.91 -9.94 10.52
CA ILE A 120 -1.42 -10.97 9.59
C ILE A 120 -2.42 -11.21 8.46
N VAL A 121 -3.71 -11.39 8.77
CA VAL A 121 -4.74 -11.61 7.75
C VAL A 121 -4.88 -10.39 6.84
N THR A 122 -4.83 -9.19 7.39
CA THR A 122 -4.84 -7.94 6.60
C THR A 122 -3.63 -7.87 5.69
N GLY A 123 -2.44 -8.24 6.18
CA GLY A 123 -1.22 -8.32 5.40
C GLY A 123 -1.29 -9.32 4.25
N ILE A 124 -1.88 -10.50 4.48
CA ILE A 124 -2.11 -11.51 3.44
C ILE A 124 -3.06 -10.97 2.36
N VAL A 125 -4.19 -10.39 2.77
CA VAL A 125 -5.17 -9.82 1.84
C VAL A 125 -4.54 -8.69 1.03
N GLY A 126 -3.83 -7.77 1.68
CA GLY A 126 -3.13 -6.67 1.03
C GLY A 126 -2.06 -7.14 0.05
N LEU A 127 -1.30 -8.18 0.40
CA LEU A 127 -0.33 -8.80 -0.50
C LEU A 127 -1.01 -9.41 -1.74
N ILE A 128 -2.10 -10.16 -1.55
CA ILE A 128 -2.87 -10.75 -2.65
C ILE A 128 -3.40 -9.64 -3.58
N VAL A 129 -4.01 -8.59 -3.02
CA VAL A 129 -4.51 -7.44 -3.81
C VAL A 129 -3.38 -6.79 -4.59
N THR A 130 -2.20 -6.61 -3.97
CA THR A 130 -1.02 -6.04 -4.63
C THR A 130 -0.55 -6.91 -5.80
N LEU A 131 -0.48 -8.23 -5.61
CA LEU A 131 -0.09 -9.17 -6.66
C LEU A 131 -1.12 -9.22 -7.80
N LEU A 132 -2.41 -9.18 -7.50
CA LEU A 132 -3.48 -9.11 -8.50
C LEU A 132 -3.42 -7.78 -9.27
N ALA A 133 -3.13 -6.67 -8.60
CA ALA A 133 -2.97 -5.37 -9.24
C ALA A 133 -1.79 -5.38 -10.23
N MET A 134 -0.68 -6.04 -9.89
CA MET A 134 0.47 -6.23 -10.81
C MET A 134 0.10 -7.05 -12.05
N GLN A 135 -0.81 -8.02 -11.93
CA GLN A 135 -1.27 -8.84 -13.04
C GLN A 135 -2.38 -8.16 -13.87
N SER A 136 -3.01 -7.12 -13.33
CA SER A 136 -4.15 -6.46 -13.96
C SER A 136 -3.79 -5.75 -15.26
N ALA A 137 -4.77 -5.59 -16.15
CA ALA A 137 -4.63 -4.84 -17.40
C ALA A 137 -4.23 -3.37 -17.16
N ALA A 138 -4.47 -2.81 -15.97
CA ALA A 138 -4.02 -1.48 -15.59
C ALA A 138 -2.49 -1.39 -15.55
N TYR A 139 -1.81 -2.39 -14.96
CA TYR A 139 -0.34 -2.49 -14.98
C TYR A 139 0.20 -2.54 -16.41
N ARG A 140 -0.43 -3.35 -17.29
CA ARG A 140 -0.04 -3.42 -18.70
C ARG A 140 -0.22 -2.09 -19.42
N LYS A 141 -1.34 -1.39 -19.26
CA LYS A 141 -1.58 -0.07 -19.87
C LYS A 141 -0.59 0.99 -19.36
N LEU A 142 -0.33 1.02 -18.05
CA LEU A 142 0.65 1.91 -17.42
C LEU A 142 2.08 1.63 -17.92
N SER A 143 2.47 0.35 -18.01
CA SER A 143 3.81 -0.03 -18.49
C SER A 143 4.05 0.38 -19.96
N LEU A 144 3.00 0.41 -20.79
CA LEU A 144 3.09 0.84 -22.19
C LEU A 144 3.27 2.35 -22.32
N VAL A 145 2.58 3.14 -21.48
CA VAL A 145 2.75 4.61 -21.43
C VAL A 145 4.17 4.98 -21.01
N TYR A 146 4.74 4.26 -20.03
CA TYR A 146 6.12 4.46 -19.57
C TYR A 146 7.20 3.94 -20.55
N ARG A 147 6.85 3.11 -21.53
CA ARG A 147 7.79 2.55 -22.52
C ARG A 147 7.96 3.44 -23.76
N LYS A 148 7.11 4.45 -23.97
CA LYS A 148 7.34 5.44 -25.02
C LYS A 148 8.51 6.35 -24.60
N PRO A 149 9.58 6.47 -25.41
CA PRO A 149 10.57 7.53 -25.20
C PRO A 149 9.84 8.88 -25.14
N ALA A 150 10.32 9.80 -24.31
CA ALA A 150 9.83 11.17 -24.34
C ALA A 150 9.84 11.67 -25.79
N PRO A 151 8.79 12.37 -26.27
CA PRO A 151 8.91 13.07 -27.54
C PRO A 151 10.13 13.98 -27.43
N GLU A 152 11.07 13.80 -28.34
CA GLU A 152 12.22 14.68 -28.53
C GLU A 152 11.64 16.08 -28.71
N TYR A 153 11.86 16.95 -27.73
CA TYR A 153 11.47 18.34 -27.87
C TYR A 153 12.41 18.90 -28.91
N ASP A 154 11.91 19.05 -30.14
CA ASP A 154 12.65 19.62 -31.25
C ASP A 154 13.04 21.05 -30.85
N THR A 155 14.32 21.23 -30.51
CA THR A 155 14.89 22.52 -30.11
C THR A 155 15.09 23.46 -31.29
N ASP A 156 14.70 23.06 -32.50
CA ASP A 156 14.92 23.82 -33.73
C ASP A 156 13.91 24.97 -33.95
N ASP A 157 12.89 25.12 -33.09
CA ASP A 157 11.85 26.15 -33.21
C ASP A 157 12.00 27.32 -32.22
N VAL A 158 13.20 27.58 -31.71
CA VAL A 158 13.52 28.85 -31.04
C VAL A 158 13.95 29.85 -32.11
N PRO A 159 13.12 30.85 -32.48
CA PRO A 159 13.60 31.90 -33.35
C PRO A 159 14.71 32.64 -32.61
N VAL A 160 15.93 32.52 -33.12
CA VAL A 160 17.05 33.38 -32.73
C VAL A 160 16.65 34.78 -33.13
N SER A 161 16.08 35.54 -32.19
CA SER A 161 16.01 36.98 -32.32
C SER A 161 17.45 37.50 -32.20
N GLU A 162 18.10 37.63 -33.36
CA GLU A 162 19.36 38.33 -33.52
C GLU A 162 19.27 39.73 -32.92
N GLU A 163 20.27 40.07 -32.13
CA GLU A 163 20.61 41.43 -31.73
C GLU A 163 20.91 42.28 -32.98
N ALA A 164 20.25 43.44 -33.11
CA ALA A 164 20.80 44.67 -33.70
C ALA A 164 19.80 45.84 -33.54
#